data_AF-A0A3D3FMU2-F1
#
_entry.id   AF-A0A3D3FMU2-F1
#
_cell.length_a   1.000
_cell.length_b   1.000
_cell.length_c   1.000
_cell.angle_alpha   90.00
_cell.angle_beta   90.00
_cell.angle_gamma   90.00
#
_symmetry.space_group_name_H-M   'P 1'
#
loop_
_entity.id
_entity.type
_entity.pdbx_description
1 polymer ?
#
loop_
_entity_poly.entity_id
_entity_poly.type
_entity_poly.pdbx_seq_one_letter_code
_entity_poly.pdbx_strand_id
1 'polypeptide(L)'
;MNRTVRLASIAALLFAVSCVPSLFAQADLMTLPEPAATAVDSVALAEPDVSIGDAVVEELSLSLVALWTLDPGAPFEPMEFTSMASYAQAGSTDAASTDAVTAASESEGEWVEPAPEPVIPPGLLNNQYYRESIRLKRLADEAFEYGDYDASAALADQSARAAIRSDEYIVERLKAKADADALAAAKAAAAKDAAEREAAAEARRLQMLAADNAISEAKARLDWALGVGADKTYPTQYGGASLAYDAAVGARALEDWNGAVANARRVLDLLADVKELAPLPLTYTVRSWAEHRDCFWNIAGYPFVYGDPTKWPMLYEANKAKLRRPDNPNLIHPGIVLTIPSLRGEVREGAWVNGRAYSPLPPKRK
;
A
#
# COMPACT_ATOMS: atom_id res chain seq x y z
N MET A 1 -55.84 -18.78 -0.56
CA MET A 1 -55.02 -19.33 0.54
C MET A 1 -54.21 -20.51 -0.01
N ASN A 2 -52.89 -20.37 0.04
CA ASN A 2 -51.77 -21.32 -0.10
C ASN A 2 -52.04 -22.73 -0.67
N ARG A 3 -51.49 -23.08 -1.84
CA ARG A 3 -50.11 -23.58 -2.11
C ARG A 3 -49.73 -24.81 -1.27
N THR A 4 -49.83 -26.00 -1.86
CA THR A 4 -48.88 -27.13 -1.72
C THR A 4 -49.14 -28.15 -2.83
N VAL A 5 -48.25 -28.20 -3.83
CA VAL A 5 -48.17 -29.29 -4.82
C VAL A 5 -46.95 -30.15 -4.49
N ARG A 6 -47.13 -31.45 -4.73
CA ARG A 6 -46.35 -32.60 -4.29
C ARG A 6 -45.10 -32.84 -5.17
N LEU A 7 -44.19 -33.68 -4.65
CA LEU A 7 -43.70 -34.96 -5.23
C LEU A 7 -42.18 -35.18 -5.14
N ALA A 8 -41.88 -36.41 -4.72
CA ALA A 8 -40.61 -37.02 -4.39
C ALA A 8 -39.78 -37.50 -5.62
N SER A 9 -38.48 -37.69 -5.38
CA SER A 9 -37.57 -38.73 -5.93
C SER A 9 -36.28 -38.66 -5.09
N ILE A 10 -35.98 -39.56 -4.14
CA ILE A 10 -35.50 -40.96 -4.22
C ILE A 10 -34.22 -41.15 -5.05
N ALA A 11 -33.09 -41.27 -4.35
CA ALA A 11 -31.97 -42.23 -4.54
C ALA A 11 -30.90 -41.92 -3.45
N ALA A 12 -30.77 -42.73 -2.39
CA ALA A 12 -29.84 -43.86 -2.25
C ALA A 12 -28.35 -43.43 -2.36
N LEU A 13 -27.40 -43.72 -1.45
CA LEU A 13 -27.28 -44.73 -0.41
C LEU A 13 -26.03 -44.40 0.46
N LEU A 14 -26.12 -44.56 1.80
CA LEU A 14 -25.21 -45.32 2.73
C LEU A 14 -23.72 -45.49 2.35
N PHE A 15 -22.68 -45.51 3.20
CA PHE A 15 -22.43 -45.57 4.65
C PHE A 15 -20.87 -45.41 4.78
N ALA A 16 -20.37 -44.49 5.60
CA ALA A 16 -19.59 -44.73 6.83
C ALA A 16 -18.15 -45.31 6.74
N VAL A 17 -17.37 -44.91 7.76
CA VAL A 17 -16.26 -45.63 8.43
C VAL A 17 -14.81 -45.18 8.12
N SER A 18 -14.32 -44.31 9.02
CA SER A 18 -13.12 -44.41 9.90
C SER A 18 -11.68 -44.60 9.37
N CYS A 19 -10.77 -44.14 10.24
CA CYS A 19 -9.38 -44.56 10.46
C CYS A 19 -8.27 -44.05 9.53
N VAL A 20 -7.43 -43.17 10.07
CA VAL A 20 -6.06 -42.88 9.58
C VAL A 20 -5.07 -43.63 10.48
N PRO A 21 -4.20 -44.50 9.97
CA PRO A 21 -3.16 -45.13 10.75
C PRO A 21 -1.79 -44.44 10.56
N SER A 22 -1.05 -44.38 11.67
CA SER A 22 0.40 -44.17 11.74
C SER A 22 1.16 -45.23 10.96
N LEU A 23 2.25 -44.86 10.30
CA LEU A 23 3.18 -45.79 9.67
C LEU A 23 4.61 -45.48 10.12
N PHE A 24 5.08 -46.35 11.02
CA PHE A 24 6.48 -46.66 11.28
C PHE A 24 6.99 -47.60 10.17
N ALA A 25 8.22 -47.40 9.71
CA ALA A 25 8.99 -48.43 9.01
C ALA A 25 10.51 -48.24 9.26
N GLN A 26 11.10 -49.18 10.00
CA GLN A 26 12.51 -49.62 9.91
C GLN A 26 12.62 -50.53 8.66
N ALA A 27 13.75 -50.85 8.02
CA ALA A 27 15.19 -50.77 8.25
C ALA A 27 15.87 -50.75 6.85
N ASP A 28 17.15 -50.40 6.73
CA ASP A 28 18.21 -51.39 6.44
C ASP A 28 19.59 -50.76 6.21
N LEU A 29 20.59 -51.50 6.69
CA LEU A 29 22.02 -51.23 6.66
C LEU A 29 22.60 -51.85 5.39
N MET A 30 23.21 -51.08 4.48
CA MET A 30 24.24 -51.63 3.57
C MET A 30 25.17 -50.58 2.95
N THR A 31 26.45 -50.93 3.08
CA THR A 31 27.74 -50.41 2.59
C THR A 31 27.87 -49.91 1.14
N LEU A 32 28.89 -49.03 0.96
CA LEU A 32 29.87 -48.83 -0.15
C LEU A 32 29.93 -47.37 -0.67
N PRO A 33 31.04 -46.87 -1.27
CA PRO A 33 32.48 -47.05 -1.01
C PRO A 33 33.26 -45.69 -0.90
N GLU A 34 34.54 -45.76 -0.48
CA GLU A 34 35.52 -44.65 -0.50
C GLU A 34 35.77 -44.06 -1.90
N PRO A 35 36.29 -42.82 -1.97
CA PRO A 35 37.35 -42.55 -2.93
C PRO A 35 38.60 -41.89 -2.33
N ALA A 36 39.71 -42.63 -2.47
CA ALA A 36 41.02 -42.23 -2.96
C ALA A 36 41.61 -40.86 -2.57
N ALA A 37 42.70 -40.94 -1.81
CA ALA A 37 43.72 -39.91 -1.68
C ALA A 37 44.51 -39.71 -2.98
N THR A 38 44.79 -38.45 -3.32
CA THR A 38 45.94 -38.05 -4.14
C THR A 38 46.58 -36.77 -3.58
N ALA A 39 47.78 -36.97 -3.02
CA ALA A 39 49.01 -36.17 -3.13
C ALA A 39 48.96 -34.62 -3.13
N VAL A 40 49.45 -34.07 -2.01
CA VAL A 40 50.46 -32.99 -1.80
C VAL A 40 50.58 -31.84 -2.82
N ASP A 41 50.40 -30.60 -2.33
CA ASP A 41 51.43 -29.57 -2.46
C ASP A 41 51.34 -28.50 -1.35
N SER A 42 52.45 -27.82 -1.17
CA SER A 42 52.97 -27.13 0.02
C SER A 42 52.49 -25.68 0.12
N VAL A 43 51.93 -25.22 1.26
CA VAL A 43 51.80 -23.78 1.55
C VAL A 43 52.09 -23.49 3.02
N ALA A 44 52.89 -22.43 3.19
CA ALA A 44 53.65 -22.02 4.35
C ALA A 44 52.82 -21.55 5.57
N LEU A 45 53.41 -21.74 6.74
CA LEU A 45 53.10 -21.05 7.99
C LEU A 45 53.37 -19.55 7.82
N ALA A 46 52.33 -18.73 7.96
CA ALA A 46 52.45 -17.30 8.15
C ALA A 46 51.59 -16.91 9.36
N GLU A 47 52.25 -16.49 10.45
CA GLU A 47 51.60 -15.81 11.56
C GLU A 47 51.22 -14.38 11.13
N PRO A 48 50.03 -13.86 11.49
CA PRO A 48 49.80 -12.42 11.46
C PRO A 48 50.26 -11.79 12.78
N ASP A 49 51.45 -11.19 12.73
CA ASP A 49 51.99 -10.23 13.68
C ASP A 49 51.14 -8.94 13.59
N VAL A 50 50.25 -8.73 14.57
CA VAL A 50 49.45 -7.48 14.69
C VAL A 50 50.24 -6.50 15.54
N SER A 51 50.88 -5.56 14.86
CA SER A 51 51.42 -4.33 15.45
C SER A 51 50.28 -3.48 16.03
N ILE A 52 50.21 -3.41 17.36
CA ILE A 52 49.38 -2.45 18.08
C ILE A 52 50.20 -1.16 18.21
N GLY A 53 49.68 -0.08 17.63
CA GLY A 53 50.26 1.25 17.70
C GLY A 53 50.24 1.84 19.12
N ASP A 54 51.28 2.64 19.37
CA ASP A 54 51.72 3.31 20.61
C ASP A 54 50.74 4.35 21.22
N ALA A 55 49.44 4.05 21.31
CA ALA A 55 48.45 5.00 21.84
C ALA A 55 47.46 4.41 22.87
N VAL A 56 47.85 3.37 23.61
CA VAL A 56 47.00 2.76 24.66
C VAL A 56 47.74 2.57 26.01
N VAL A 57 48.92 3.20 26.19
CA VAL A 57 49.73 3.04 27.40
C VAL A 57 49.59 4.21 28.40
N GLU A 58 48.77 5.23 28.10
CA GLU A 58 48.59 6.40 28.97
C GLU A 58 47.23 6.52 29.70
N GLU A 59 46.34 5.51 29.63
CA GLU A 59 45.07 5.50 30.39
C GLU A 59 44.93 4.38 31.43
N LEU A 60 45.99 3.59 31.67
CA LEU A 60 45.99 2.55 32.72
C LEU A 60 46.76 2.94 34.00
N SER A 61 47.13 4.22 34.15
CA SER A 61 47.90 4.73 35.30
C SER A 61 47.11 5.66 36.24
N LEU A 62 45.78 5.76 36.09
CA LEU A 62 44.91 6.59 36.95
C LEU A 62 43.76 5.83 37.64
N SER A 63 43.83 4.50 37.73
CA SER A 63 42.87 3.69 38.49
C SER A 63 43.50 2.86 39.62
N LEU A 64 44.75 3.15 40.00
CA LEU A 64 45.47 2.44 41.07
C LEU A 64 46.03 3.38 42.15
N VAL A 65 45.25 4.37 42.62
CA VAL A 65 45.59 5.19 43.82
C VAL A 65 44.39 5.47 44.75
N ALA A 66 43.22 4.87 44.53
CA ALA A 66 42.05 5.05 45.42
C ALA A 66 41.64 3.79 46.20
N LEU A 67 42.56 2.85 46.40
CA LEU A 67 42.46 1.79 47.40
C LEU A 67 43.56 2.06 48.42
N TRP A 68 43.21 2.27 49.69
CA TRP A 68 44.03 2.61 50.88
C TRP A 68 43.77 4.00 51.47
N THR A 69 42.57 4.18 52.01
CA THR A 69 42.35 4.98 53.24
C THR A 69 41.17 4.37 54.00
N LEU A 70 41.40 3.22 54.63
CA LEU A 70 40.51 2.68 55.68
C LEU A 70 41.22 2.91 57.00
N ASP A 71 40.73 3.92 57.73
CA ASP A 71 41.11 4.25 59.10
C ASP A 71 40.53 3.19 60.06
N PRO A 72 41.34 2.38 60.77
CA PRO A 72 40.86 1.37 61.68
C PRO A 72 40.76 1.96 63.09
N GLY A 73 39.73 2.77 63.36
CA GLY A 73 39.70 3.54 64.61
C GLY A 73 38.34 4.02 65.15
N ALA A 74 37.20 3.63 64.59
CA ALA A 74 35.89 4.08 65.09
C ALA A 74 35.12 2.96 65.82
N PRO A 75 34.60 3.21 67.05
CA PRO A 75 33.85 2.22 67.80
C PRO A 75 32.46 1.95 67.20
N PHE A 76 32.06 0.69 67.30
CA PHE A 76 30.82 0.06 66.86
C PHE A 76 29.56 0.80 67.38
N GLU A 77 28.75 1.37 66.47
CA GLU A 77 27.38 1.77 66.79
C GLU A 77 26.42 0.57 66.59
N PRO A 78 25.39 0.40 67.44
CA PRO A 78 24.44 -0.69 67.31
C PRO A 78 23.57 -0.49 66.05
N MET A 79 23.51 -1.52 65.19
CA MET A 79 22.70 -1.54 63.98
C MET A 79 21.21 -1.30 64.28
N GLU A 80 20.73 -0.09 64.01
CA GLU A 80 19.32 0.18 63.72
C GLU A 80 19.01 -0.36 62.31
N PHE A 81 17.93 -1.15 62.19
CA PHE A 81 17.51 -1.82 60.97
C PHE A 81 16.92 -0.80 59.97
N THR A 82 17.75 0.00 59.32
CA THR A 82 17.35 0.79 58.15
C THR A 82 17.43 -0.06 56.89
N SER A 83 16.36 -0.82 56.61
CA SER A 83 16.09 -1.29 55.25
C SER A 83 15.39 -0.18 54.48
N MET A 84 16.07 0.43 53.51
CA MET A 84 15.55 0.86 52.21
C MET A 84 16.50 1.86 51.54
N ALA A 85 16.63 1.71 50.22
CA ALA A 85 17.28 2.57 49.24
C ALA A 85 18.79 2.40 49.02
N SER A 86 19.16 1.40 48.21
CA SER A 86 20.29 1.55 47.29
C SER A 86 20.05 0.76 46.00
N TYR A 87 19.22 1.25 45.08
CA TYR A 87 19.27 0.81 43.68
C TYR A 87 18.82 1.91 42.72
N ALA A 88 19.79 2.71 42.26
CA ALA A 88 19.65 3.58 41.09
C ALA A 88 21.00 3.63 40.35
N GLN A 89 21.43 2.54 39.72
CA GLN A 89 22.36 2.57 38.58
C GLN A 89 22.58 1.17 38.01
N ALA A 90 21.74 0.81 37.02
CA ALA A 90 22.05 -0.19 36.00
C ALA A 90 20.93 -0.17 34.95
N GLY A 91 21.03 0.71 33.96
CA GLY A 91 20.05 0.74 32.87
C GLY A 91 20.07 1.99 32.01
N SER A 92 21.23 2.40 31.48
CA SER A 92 21.28 3.27 30.30
C SER A 92 22.62 3.14 29.58
N THR A 93 22.79 2.06 28.82
CA THR A 93 23.70 2.04 27.68
C THR A 93 22.85 2.15 26.42
N ASP A 94 22.87 3.34 25.80
CA ASP A 94 23.23 3.55 24.40
C ASP A 94 22.42 4.63 23.64
N ALA A 95 23.22 5.48 22.97
CA ALA A 95 23.04 6.03 21.63
C ALA A 95 22.09 7.23 21.39
N ALA A 96 22.76 8.40 21.32
CA ALA A 96 22.81 9.33 20.18
C ALA A 96 21.66 10.33 19.94
N SER A 97 21.98 11.61 20.12
CA SER A 97 21.97 12.57 19.00
C SER A 97 22.89 13.77 19.29
N THR A 98 23.84 13.99 18.39
CA THR A 98 24.60 15.22 18.18
C THR A 98 23.67 16.39 17.86
N ASP A 99 23.76 17.48 18.62
CA ASP A 99 23.69 18.89 18.17
C ASP A 99 23.27 19.81 19.34
N ALA A 100 24.27 20.43 19.99
CA ALA A 100 24.13 21.73 20.64
C ALA A 100 25.51 22.18 21.15
N VAL A 101 26.32 22.72 20.26
CA VAL A 101 27.41 23.63 20.64
C VAL A 101 26.78 24.95 21.10
N THR A 102 27.45 25.62 22.05
CA THR A 102 27.24 26.98 22.58
C THR A 102 26.12 27.21 23.60
N ALA A 103 26.45 27.04 24.88
CA ALA A 103 26.26 28.06 25.94
C ALA A 103 26.82 27.54 27.28
N ALA A 104 28.12 27.70 27.49
CA ALA A 104 28.69 27.65 28.84
C ALA A 104 28.49 29.02 29.47
N SER A 105 27.37 29.20 30.17
CA SER A 105 27.19 30.31 31.12
C SER A 105 26.49 29.78 32.36
N GLU A 106 27.23 29.86 33.46
CA GLU A 106 26.85 29.73 34.87
C GLU A 106 25.33 29.81 35.11
N SER A 107 24.72 28.69 35.52
CA SER A 107 23.44 28.69 36.22
C SER A 107 23.57 27.81 37.46
N GLU A 108 23.17 28.39 38.59
CA GLU A 108 23.21 27.81 39.92
C GLU A 108 22.49 26.46 39.94
N GLY A 109 23.02 25.51 40.73
CA GLY A 109 22.55 24.14 40.81
C GLY A 109 21.03 24.02 40.92
N GLU A 110 20.42 23.64 39.80
CA GLU A 110 19.02 23.27 39.74
C GLU A 110 18.83 22.00 40.56
N TRP A 111 18.04 22.10 41.62
CA TRP A 111 17.56 20.96 42.37
C TRP A 111 16.73 20.08 41.43
N VAL A 112 17.37 19.07 40.85
CA VAL A 112 16.68 18.00 40.14
C VAL A 112 15.91 17.22 41.20
N GLU A 113 14.57 17.32 41.18
CA GLU A 113 13.73 16.49 42.04
C GLU A 113 14.14 15.02 41.87
N PRO A 114 14.36 14.27 42.97
CA PRO A 114 14.70 12.86 42.85
C PRO A 114 13.58 12.17 42.06
N ALA A 115 13.98 11.40 41.04
CA ALA A 115 13.03 10.67 40.20
C ALA A 115 12.01 9.95 41.12
N PRO A 116 10.70 10.05 40.81
CA PRO A 116 9.67 9.50 41.69
C PRO A 116 9.99 8.04 41.98
N GLU A 117 10.03 7.67 43.27
CA GLU A 117 10.36 6.32 43.68
C GLU A 117 9.47 5.33 42.92
N PRO A 118 10.04 4.23 42.39
CA PRO A 118 9.25 3.25 41.67
C PRO A 118 8.15 2.73 42.60
N VAL A 119 6.89 2.98 42.26
CA VAL A 119 5.74 2.55 43.07
C VAL A 119 5.67 1.03 43.02
N ILE A 120 6.16 0.37 44.06
CA ILE A 120 6.13 -1.09 44.17
C ILE A 120 4.69 -1.50 44.51
N PRO A 121 4.03 -2.36 43.70
CA PRO A 121 2.68 -2.80 43.99
C PRO A 121 2.63 -3.55 45.33
N PRO A 122 1.61 -3.34 46.18
CA PRO A 122 1.56 -3.89 47.54
C PRO A 122 1.59 -5.43 47.60
N GLY A 123 1.17 -6.10 46.53
CA GLY A 123 1.27 -7.56 46.39
C GLY A 123 2.69 -8.08 46.20
N LEU A 124 3.62 -7.27 45.68
CA LEU A 124 5.04 -7.64 45.52
C LEU A 124 5.82 -7.48 46.83
N LEU A 125 5.43 -6.52 47.66
CA LEU A 125 6.02 -6.27 48.99
C LEU A 125 5.73 -7.42 49.97
N ASN A 126 4.54 -8.02 49.90
CA ASN A 126 4.17 -9.17 50.74
C ASN A 126 4.49 -10.51 50.05
N ASN A 127 5.71 -10.66 49.55
CA ASN A 127 6.17 -11.90 48.92
C ASN A 127 6.54 -12.98 49.94
N GLN A 128 6.81 -14.20 49.46
CA GLN A 128 7.14 -15.34 50.32
C GLN A 128 8.42 -15.14 51.15
N TYR A 129 9.41 -14.44 50.59
CA TYR A 129 10.71 -14.22 51.22
C TYR A 129 10.63 -13.16 52.32
N TYR A 130 9.78 -12.14 52.13
CA TYR A 130 9.45 -11.13 53.13
C TYR A 130 8.69 -11.74 54.32
N ARG A 131 7.74 -12.64 54.05
CA ARG A 131 7.06 -13.39 55.13
C ARG A 131 8.04 -14.25 55.91
N GLU A 132 9.00 -14.87 55.23
CA GLU A 132 10.04 -15.69 55.86
C GLU A 132 11.03 -14.86 56.67
N SER A 133 11.42 -13.67 56.21
CA SER A 133 12.29 -12.78 56.99
C SER A 133 11.64 -12.36 58.30
N ILE A 134 10.34 -12.01 58.29
CA ILE A 134 9.57 -11.69 59.50
C ILE A 134 9.50 -12.90 60.44
N ARG A 135 9.27 -14.10 59.89
CA ARG A 135 9.22 -15.34 60.68
C ARG A 135 10.54 -15.62 61.37
N LEU A 136 11.66 -15.52 60.64
CA LEU A 136 13.01 -15.74 61.16
C LEU A 136 13.41 -14.68 62.19
N LYS A 137 13.01 -13.43 61.97
CA LYS A 137 13.23 -12.34 62.93
C LYS A 137 12.56 -12.65 64.27
N ARG A 138 11.28 -13.06 64.24
CA ARG A 138 10.56 -13.46 65.46
C ARG A 138 11.26 -14.62 66.18
N LEU A 139 11.73 -15.62 65.45
CA LEU A 139 12.47 -16.75 66.05
C LEU A 139 13.81 -16.31 66.65
N ALA A 140 14.49 -15.34 66.03
CA ALA A 140 15.71 -14.75 66.58
C ALA A 140 15.42 -14.00 67.90
N ASP A 141 14.36 -13.19 67.93
CA ASP A 141 13.91 -12.47 69.13
C ASP A 141 13.57 -13.45 70.28
N GLU A 142 12.84 -14.53 69.97
CA GLU A 142 12.52 -15.61 70.91
C GLU A 142 13.82 -16.27 71.44
N ALA A 143 14.76 -16.65 70.56
CA ALA A 143 16.02 -17.27 70.96
C ALA A 143 16.87 -16.35 71.86
N PHE A 144 16.86 -15.04 71.57
CA PHE A 144 17.51 -14.02 72.37
C PHE A 144 16.92 -13.93 73.79
N GLU A 145 15.59 -13.93 73.91
CA GLU A 145 14.89 -13.89 75.19
C GLU A 145 15.19 -15.12 76.07
N TYR A 146 15.40 -16.30 75.47
CA TYR A 146 15.78 -17.53 76.17
C TYR A 146 17.29 -17.64 76.47
N GLY A 147 18.09 -16.65 76.06
CA GLY A 147 19.54 -16.59 76.31
C GLY A 147 20.38 -17.44 75.35
N ASP A 148 19.81 -17.96 74.26
CA ASP A 148 20.54 -18.66 73.20
C ASP A 148 21.01 -17.65 72.13
N TYR A 149 22.05 -16.90 72.48
CA TYR A 149 22.60 -15.83 71.63
C TYR A 149 23.19 -16.35 70.32
N ASP A 150 23.77 -17.56 70.32
CA ASP A 150 24.35 -18.18 69.12
C ASP A 150 23.25 -18.54 68.10
N ALA A 151 22.15 -19.14 68.56
CA ALA A 151 21.00 -19.41 67.70
C ALA A 151 20.32 -18.13 67.22
N SER A 152 20.20 -17.12 68.10
CA SER A 152 19.67 -15.80 67.74
C SER A 152 20.46 -15.15 66.60
N ALA A 153 21.80 -15.15 66.68
CA ALA A 153 22.66 -14.58 65.64
C ALA A 153 22.48 -15.30 64.29
N ALA A 154 22.45 -16.64 64.30
CA ALA A 154 22.26 -17.43 63.08
C ALA A 154 20.87 -17.20 62.43
N LEU A 155 19.82 -17.04 63.24
CA LEU A 155 18.46 -16.75 62.75
C LEU A 155 18.33 -15.32 62.23
N ALA A 156 18.99 -14.35 62.88
CA ALA A 156 19.08 -12.97 62.42
C ALA A 156 19.77 -12.90 61.05
N ASP A 157 20.89 -13.61 60.86
CA ASP A 157 21.58 -13.72 59.57
C ASP A 157 20.68 -14.33 58.48
N GLN A 158 19.90 -15.37 58.81
CA GLN A 158 18.94 -15.96 57.87
C GLN A 158 17.81 -14.99 57.52
N SER A 159 17.31 -14.22 58.49
CA SER A 159 16.30 -13.18 58.25
C SER A 159 16.80 -12.10 57.30
N ALA A 160 18.04 -11.62 57.49
CA ALA A 160 18.68 -10.66 56.61
C ALA A 160 18.82 -11.20 55.17
N ARG A 161 19.25 -12.45 54.99
CA ARG A 161 19.33 -13.09 53.67
C ARG A 161 17.96 -13.24 53.01
N ALA A 162 16.91 -13.54 53.77
CA ALA A 162 15.55 -13.64 53.26
C ALA A 162 15.00 -12.26 52.82
N ALA A 163 15.34 -11.19 53.53
CA ALA A 163 15.00 -9.82 53.14
C ALA A 163 15.69 -9.41 51.82
N ILE A 164 16.99 -9.68 51.66
CA ILE A 164 17.71 -9.42 50.40
C ILE A 164 17.06 -10.16 49.22
N ARG A 165 16.71 -11.45 49.41
CA ARG A 165 16.04 -12.24 48.37
C ARG A 165 14.64 -11.72 48.02
N SER A 166 13.93 -11.14 48.99
CA SER A 166 12.65 -10.46 48.74
C SER A 166 12.83 -9.29 47.78
N ASP A 167 13.87 -8.48 47.99
CA ASP A 167 14.15 -7.29 47.17
C ASP A 167 14.60 -7.69 45.76
N GLU A 168 15.48 -8.70 45.65
CA GLU A 168 15.88 -9.30 44.37
C GLU A 168 14.67 -9.80 43.58
N TYR A 169 13.75 -10.52 44.23
CA TYR A 169 12.52 -11.01 43.61
C TYR A 169 11.64 -9.88 43.07
N ILE A 170 11.49 -8.78 43.82
CA ILE A 170 10.72 -7.61 43.40
C ILE A 170 11.34 -7.00 42.13
N VAL A 171 12.66 -6.81 42.13
CA VAL A 171 13.38 -6.26 40.97
C VAL A 171 13.23 -7.15 39.74
N GLU A 172 13.39 -8.46 39.88
CA GLU A 172 13.20 -9.41 38.78
C GLU A 172 11.78 -9.34 38.20
N ARG A 173 10.77 -9.25 39.06
CA ARG A 173 9.37 -9.14 38.62
C ARG A 173 9.08 -7.82 37.93
N LEU A 174 9.64 -6.71 38.41
CA LEU A 174 9.51 -5.41 37.77
C LEU A 174 10.19 -5.38 36.40
N LYS A 175 11.40 -5.95 36.29
CA LYS A 175 12.12 -6.10 35.01
C LYS A 175 11.33 -6.96 34.02
N ALA A 176 10.88 -8.14 34.44
CA ALA A 176 10.08 -9.02 33.59
C ALA A 176 8.78 -8.36 33.11
N LYS A 177 8.13 -7.54 33.97
CA LYS A 177 6.97 -6.74 33.56
C LYS A 177 7.34 -5.65 32.56
N ALA A 178 8.41 -4.90 32.82
CA ALA A 178 8.89 -3.87 31.89
C ALA A 178 9.25 -4.46 30.53
N ASP A 179 9.94 -5.61 30.49
CA ASP A 179 10.29 -6.33 29.26
C ASP A 179 9.03 -6.84 28.54
N ALA A 180 8.06 -7.39 29.28
CA ALA A 180 6.79 -7.84 28.69
C ALA A 180 5.99 -6.68 28.11
N ASP A 181 5.92 -5.54 28.82
CA ASP A 181 5.25 -4.32 28.38
C ASP A 181 5.98 -3.72 27.15
N ALA A 182 7.32 -3.72 27.16
CA ALA A 182 8.14 -3.28 26.02
C ALA A 182 7.96 -4.18 24.80
N LEU A 183 7.94 -5.51 24.97
CA LEU A 183 7.65 -6.47 23.90
C LEU A 183 6.22 -6.31 23.37
N ALA A 184 5.24 -6.07 24.24
CA ALA A 184 3.86 -5.80 23.82
C ALA A 184 3.76 -4.50 23.02
N ALA A 185 4.44 -3.44 23.46
CA ALA A 185 4.52 -2.17 22.73
C ALA A 185 5.22 -2.33 21.37
N ALA A 186 6.34 -3.04 21.31
CA ALA A 186 7.06 -3.32 20.06
C ALA A 186 6.21 -4.13 19.07
N LYS A 187 5.51 -5.18 19.55
CA LYS A 187 4.58 -5.95 18.72
C LYS A 187 3.41 -5.11 18.23
N ALA A 188 2.87 -4.23 19.07
CA ALA A 188 1.78 -3.32 18.67
C ALA A 188 2.23 -2.30 17.62
N ALA A 189 3.45 -1.76 17.72
CA ALA A 189 4.02 -0.88 16.71
C ALA A 189 4.24 -1.63 15.37
N ALA A 190 4.86 -2.81 15.40
CA ALA A 190 5.06 -3.62 14.20
C ALA A 190 3.73 -4.04 13.53
N ALA A 191 2.69 -4.32 14.32
CA ALA A 191 1.36 -4.62 13.80
C ALA A 191 0.70 -3.41 13.12
N LYS A 192 0.90 -2.20 13.65
CA LYS A 192 0.43 -0.96 13.00
C LYS A 192 1.15 -0.73 11.67
N ASP A 193 2.47 -0.84 11.65
CA ASP A 193 3.26 -0.70 10.42
C ASP A 193 2.86 -1.74 9.36
N ALA A 194 2.59 -2.98 9.78
CA ALA A 194 2.10 -4.03 8.89
C ALA A 194 0.72 -3.68 8.31
N ALA A 195 -0.22 -3.23 9.14
CA ALA A 195 -1.56 -2.81 8.70
C ALA A 195 -1.50 -1.62 7.72
N GLU A 196 -0.61 -0.64 7.95
CA GLU A 196 -0.42 0.49 7.03
C GLU A 196 0.16 0.05 5.68
N ARG A 197 1.10 -0.91 5.68
CA ARG A 197 1.64 -1.49 4.43
C ARG A 197 0.59 -2.29 3.67
N GLU A 198 -0.26 -3.06 4.37
CA GLU A 198 -1.38 -3.78 3.76
C GLU A 198 -2.39 -2.80 3.15
N ALA A 199 -2.77 -1.75 3.87
CA ALA A 199 -3.66 -0.70 3.36
C ALA A 199 -3.06 0.02 2.12
N ALA A 200 -1.75 0.29 2.12
CA ALA A 200 -1.07 0.87 0.95
C ALA A 200 -1.05 -0.10 -0.25
N ALA A 201 -0.86 -1.40 -0.01
CA ALA A 201 -0.90 -2.42 -1.05
C ALA A 201 -2.31 -2.57 -1.65
N GLU A 202 -3.34 -2.56 -0.81
CA GLU A 202 -4.74 -2.56 -1.24
C GLU A 202 -5.08 -1.31 -2.05
N ALA A 203 -4.66 -0.13 -1.59
CA ALA A 203 -4.85 1.12 -2.33
C ALA A 203 -4.19 1.06 -3.73
N ARG A 204 -2.97 0.53 -3.83
CA ARG A 204 -2.28 0.32 -5.12
C ARG A 204 -3.04 -0.65 -6.03
N ARG A 205 -3.58 -1.75 -5.47
CA ARG A 205 -4.40 -2.71 -6.22
C ARG A 205 -5.68 -2.08 -6.75
N LEU A 206 -6.36 -1.27 -5.93
CA LEU A 206 -7.58 -0.56 -6.34
C LEU A 206 -7.29 0.46 -7.44
N GLN A 207 -6.17 1.18 -7.35
CA GLN A 207 -5.72 2.11 -8.39
C GLN A 207 -5.43 1.41 -9.72
N MET A 208 -4.74 0.26 -9.69
CA MET A 208 -4.50 -0.55 -10.88
C MET A 208 -5.82 -1.00 -11.54
N LEU A 209 -6.76 -1.55 -10.76
CA LEU A 209 -8.08 -1.95 -11.25
C LEU A 209 -8.86 -0.77 -11.84
N ALA A 210 -8.84 0.38 -11.16
CA ALA A 210 -9.52 1.58 -11.63
C ALA A 210 -8.94 2.08 -12.97
N ALA A 211 -7.61 2.03 -13.13
CA ALA A 211 -6.94 2.38 -14.38
C ALA A 211 -7.31 1.41 -15.51
N ASP A 212 -7.29 0.09 -15.26
CA ASP A 212 -7.65 -0.92 -16.26
C ASP A 212 -9.11 -0.76 -16.73
N ASN A 213 -10.03 -0.57 -15.78
CA ASN A 213 -11.43 -0.32 -16.08
C ASN A 213 -11.61 0.99 -16.89
N ALA A 214 -10.97 2.08 -16.48
CA ALA A 214 -11.06 3.36 -17.17
C ALA A 214 -10.51 3.30 -18.61
N ILE A 215 -9.39 2.61 -18.83
CA ILE A 215 -8.83 2.40 -20.17
C ILE A 215 -9.78 1.57 -21.03
N SER A 216 -10.39 0.51 -20.48
CA SER A 216 -11.35 -0.31 -21.21
C SER A 216 -12.59 0.49 -21.64
N GLU A 217 -13.09 1.37 -20.77
CA GLU A 217 -14.23 2.26 -21.05
C GLU A 217 -13.87 3.30 -22.12
N ALA A 218 -12.70 3.94 -21.99
CA ALA A 218 -12.17 4.88 -22.97
C ALA A 218 -12.01 4.23 -24.36
N LYS A 219 -11.49 2.99 -24.40
CA LYS A 219 -11.39 2.21 -25.64
C LYS A 219 -12.77 1.96 -26.26
N ALA A 220 -13.73 1.49 -25.47
CA ALA A 220 -15.09 1.25 -25.97
C ALA A 220 -15.71 2.52 -26.54
N ARG A 221 -15.48 3.68 -25.90
CA ARG A 221 -16.00 4.97 -26.36
C ARG A 221 -15.33 5.46 -27.65
N LEU A 222 -14.04 5.20 -27.81
CA LEU A 222 -13.30 5.46 -29.06
C LEU A 222 -13.79 4.58 -30.20
N ASP A 223 -13.94 3.27 -29.94
CA ASP A 223 -14.42 2.31 -30.94
C ASP A 223 -15.85 2.66 -31.38
N TRP A 224 -16.74 3.07 -30.45
CA TRP A 224 -18.05 3.62 -30.79
C TRP A 224 -17.95 4.88 -31.65
N ALA A 225 -17.07 5.82 -31.29
CA ALA A 225 -16.91 7.07 -32.03
C ALA A 225 -16.43 6.81 -33.46
N LEU A 226 -15.51 5.87 -33.63
CA LEU A 226 -15.06 5.41 -34.95
C LEU A 226 -16.22 4.77 -35.74
N GLY A 227 -17.03 3.93 -35.09
CA GLY A 227 -18.22 3.30 -35.70
C GLY A 227 -19.26 4.31 -36.21
N VAL A 228 -19.40 5.44 -35.51
CA VAL A 228 -20.27 6.57 -35.91
C VAL A 228 -19.64 7.45 -37.01
N GLY A 229 -18.35 7.27 -37.32
CA GLY A 229 -17.62 8.09 -38.29
C GLY A 229 -17.17 9.45 -37.72
N ALA A 230 -16.85 9.48 -36.42
CA ALA A 230 -16.33 10.67 -35.75
C ALA A 230 -14.94 11.09 -36.25
N ASP A 231 -14.13 10.15 -36.74
CA ASP A 231 -12.83 10.40 -37.37
C ASP A 231 -12.88 11.44 -38.49
N LYS A 232 -13.95 11.41 -39.31
CA LYS A 232 -14.13 12.33 -40.45
C LYS A 232 -14.93 13.57 -40.07
N THR A 233 -15.86 13.40 -39.14
CA THR A 233 -16.84 14.43 -38.78
C THR A 233 -16.31 15.40 -37.74
N TYR A 234 -15.64 14.83 -36.74
CA TYR A 234 -15.12 15.48 -35.56
C TYR A 234 -13.62 15.20 -35.47
N PRO A 235 -12.83 15.54 -36.52
CA PRO A 235 -11.43 15.12 -36.62
C PRO A 235 -10.57 15.67 -35.47
N THR A 236 -10.90 16.85 -34.96
CA THR A 236 -10.20 17.45 -33.82
C THR A 236 -10.51 16.71 -32.52
N GLN A 237 -11.79 16.41 -32.25
CA GLN A 237 -12.21 15.66 -31.07
C GLN A 237 -11.67 14.22 -31.11
N TYR A 238 -11.84 13.52 -32.23
CA TYR A 238 -11.39 12.14 -32.39
C TYR A 238 -9.86 12.04 -32.33
N GLY A 239 -9.14 12.93 -33.02
CA GLY A 239 -7.68 12.99 -32.96
C GLY A 239 -7.17 13.27 -31.56
N GLY A 240 -7.77 14.23 -30.85
CA GLY A 240 -7.44 14.50 -29.44
C GLY A 240 -7.75 13.32 -28.52
N ALA A 241 -8.87 12.63 -28.74
CA ALA A 241 -9.27 11.46 -27.95
C ALA A 241 -8.34 10.27 -28.18
N SER A 242 -7.90 10.02 -29.42
CA SER A 242 -6.90 8.98 -29.73
C SER A 242 -5.58 9.26 -29.02
N LEU A 243 -5.09 10.50 -29.06
CA LEU A 243 -3.85 10.89 -28.36
C LEU A 243 -3.97 10.74 -26.84
N ALA A 244 -5.13 11.12 -26.26
CA ALA A 244 -5.38 10.95 -24.83
C ALA A 244 -5.42 9.46 -24.44
N TYR A 245 -5.98 8.60 -25.30
CA TYR A 245 -5.99 7.16 -25.06
C TYR A 245 -4.57 6.57 -25.10
N ASP A 246 -3.75 6.95 -26.08
CA ASP A 246 -2.35 6.51 -26.15
C ASP A 246 -1.56 6.96 -24.91
N ALA A 247 -1.82 8.19 -24.43
CA ALA A 247 -1.25 8.68 -23.17
C ALA A 247 -1.74 7.89 -21.94
N ALA A 248 -2.99 7.44 -21.92
CA ALA A 248 -3.53 6.59 -20.85
C ALA A 248 -2.84 5.22 -20.80
N VAL A 249 -2.66 4.58 -21.97
CA VAL A 249 -1.93 3.32 -22.10
C VAL A 249 -0.45 3.49 -21.72
N GLY A 250 0.18 4.60 -22.12
CA GLY A 250 1.54 4.96 -21.72
C GLY A 250 1.69 5.13 -20.21
N ALA A 251 0.81 5.90 -19.57
CA ALA A 251 0.79 6.07 -18.13
C ALA A 251 0.59 4.74 -17.39
N ARG A 252 -0.28 3.87 -17.91
CA ARG A 252 -0.50 2.52 -17.39
C ARG A 252 0.74 1.62 -17.46
N ALA A 253 1.54 1.74 -18.52
CA ALA A 253 2.80 1.02 -18.68
C ALA A 253 3.89 1.56 -17.73
N LEU A 254 3.82 2.84 -17.36
CA LEU A 254 4.69 3.48 -16.37
C LEU A 254 4.22 3.29 -14.93
N GLU A 255 3.17 2.49 -14.69
CA GLU A 255 2.49 2.32 -13.40
C GLU A 255 1.97 3.64 -12.78
N ASP A 256 1.80 4.68 -13.59
CA ASP A 256 1.10 5.90 -13.20
C ASP A 256 -0.41 5.69 -13.34
N TRP A 257 -0.99 5.05 -12.33
CA TRP A 257 -2.43 4.72 -12.30
C TRP A 257 -3.32 5.96 -12.36
N ASN A 258 -2.91 7.04 -11.69
CA ASN A 258 -3.68 8.28 -11.64
C ASN A 258 -3.63 8.99 -13.00
N GLY A 259 -2.45 9.05 -13.64
CA GLY A 259 -2.29 9.55 -14.99
C GLY A 259 -3.08 8.73 -16.01
N ALA A 260 -3.11 7.41 -15.87
CA ALA A 260 -3.91 6.53 -16.73
C ALA A 260 -5.41 6.85 -16.64
N VAL A 261 -5.95 6.94 -15.42
CA VAL A 261 -7.36 7.30 -15.19
C VAL A 261 -7.67 8.71 -15.70
N ALA A 262 -6.81 9.68 -15.46
CA ALA A 262 -7.02 11.06 -15.89
C ALA A 262 -7.07 11.19 -17.42
N ASN A 263 -6.14 10.53 -18.11
CA ASN A 263 -6.11 10.51 -19.57
C ASN A 263 -7.28 9.72 -20.16
N ALA A 264 -7.66 8.59 -19.56
CA ALA A 264 -8.85 7.84 -19.97
C ALA A 264 -10.14 8.67 -19.85
N ARG A 265 -10.31 9.44 -18.77
CA ARG A 265 -11.45 10.37 -18.63
C ARG A 265 -11.44 11.46 -19.68
N ARG A 266 -10.26 11.99 -20.02
CA ARG A 266 -10.11 12.98 -21.10
C ARG A 266 -10.62 12.47 -22.46
N VAL A 267 -10.49 11.16 -22.73
CA VAL A 267 -11.10 10.54 -23.92
C VAL A 267 -12.61 10.71 -23.91
N LEU A 268 -13.26 10.44 -22.78
CA LEU A 268 -14.71 10.57 -22.62
C LEU A 268 -15.15 12.03 -22.78
N ASP A 269 -14.41 12.96 -22.16
CA ASP A 269 -14.71 14.40 -22.22
C ASP A 269 -14.59 14.95 -23.64
N LEU A 270 -13.52 14.61 -24.37
CA LEU A 270 -13.32 15.04 -25.75
C LEU A 270 -14.39 14.51 -26.69
N LEU A 271 -14.95 13.34 -26.39
CA LEU A 271 -15.98 12.70 -27.20
C LEU A 271 -17.40 13.00 -26.72
N ALA A 272 -17.59 13.77 -25.65
CA ALA A 272 -18.89 14.03 -25.03
C ALA A 272 -19.91 14.63 -26.01
N ASP A 273 -19.45 15.54 -26.88
CA ASP A 273 -20.29 16.24 -27.86
C ASP A 273 -20.50 15.48 -29.17
N VAL A 274 -19.90 14.29 -29.32
CA VAL A 274 -20.04 13.47 -30.54
C VAL A 274 -21.45 12.89 -30.60
N LYS A 275 -22.21 13.30 -31.61
CA LYS A 275 -23.58 12.83 -31.87
C LYS A 275 -23.59 11.62 -32.82
N GLU A 276 -24.39 10.61 -32.47
CA GLU A 276 -24.60 9.37 -33.25
C GLU A 276 -25.17 9.64 -34.65
N LEU A 277 -26.21 10.47 -34.72
CA LEU A 277 -26.84 10.85 -35.98
C LEU A 277 -26.57 12.31 -36.26
N ALA A 278 -26.01 12.57 -37.44
CA ALA A 278 -25.85 13.92 -37.95
C ALA A 278 -27.21 14.52 -38.35
N PRO A 279 -27.41 15.84 -38.23
CA PRO A 279 -28.42 16.50 -39.05
C PRO A 279 -28.09 16.29 -40.53
N LEU A 280 -29.12 16.32 -41.39
CA LEU A 280 -28.95 16.14 -42.83
C LEU A 280 -27.94 17.17 -43.40
N PRO A 281 -27.14 16.82 -44.40
CA PRO A 281 -26.09 17.70 -44.90
C PRO A 281 -26.69 18.89 -45.67
N LEU A 282 -26.23 20.11 -45.36
CA LEU A 282 -26.62 21.33 -46.10
C LEU A 282 -25.91 21.42 -47.45
N THR A 283 -24.67 20.94 -47.52
CA THR A 283 -23.88 20.99 -48.74
C THR A 283 -23.40 19.62 -49.17
N TYR A 284 -23.26 19.44 -50.48
CA TYR A 284 -22.75 18.22 -51.09
C TYR A 284 -21.74 18.57 -52.18
N THR A 285 -20.53 18.03 -52.04
CA THR A 285 -19.49 18.17 -53.06
C THR A 285 -19.68 17.09 -54.11
N VAL A 286 -19.89 17.51 -55.36
CA VAL A 286 -20.03 16.60 -56.50
C VAL A 286 -18.76 15.78 -56.66
N ARG A 287 -18.89 14.46 -56.72
CA ARG A 287 -17.78 13.53 -56.93
C ARG A 287 -17.63 13.21 -58.41
N SER A 288 -16.65 12.37 -58.73
CA SER A 288 -16.37 11.99 -60.11
C SER A 288 -17.54 11.22 -60.74
N TRP A 289 -17.88 11.56 -61.99
CA TRP A 289 -18.92 10.82 -62.72
C TRP A 289 -18.49 9.38 -63.02
N ALA A 290 -17.20 9.14 -63.23
CA ALA A 290 -16.66 7.82 -63.54
C ALA A 290 -16.88 6.81 -62.39
N GLU A 291 -16.77 7.24 -61.13
CA GLU A 291 -16.88 6.34 -59.98
C GLU A 291 -18.30 6.28 -59.41
N HIS A 292 -18.94 7.45 -59.27
CA HIS A 292 -20.21 7.56 -58.55
C HIS A 292 -21.41 7.87 -59.43
N ARG A 293 -21.17 8.17 -60.73
CA ARG A 293 -22.20 8.63 -61.68
C ARG A 293 -23.02 9.78 -61.09
N ASP A 294 -22.35 10.68 -60.38
CA ASP A 294 -22.96 11.86 -59.80
C ASP A 294 -23.54 12.71 -60.93
N CYS A 295 -24.86 12.88 -60.91
CA CYS A 295 -25.65 13.77 -61.76
C CYS A 295 -26.79 14.31 -60.89
N PHE A 296 -27.44 15.42 -61.26
CA PHE A 296 -28.50 15.99 -60.41
C PHE A 296 -29.58 14.98 -60.04
N TRP A 297 -29.96 14.09 -60.96
CA TRP A 297 -30.91 13.00 -60.73
C TRP A 297 -30.45 12.04 -59.63
N ASN A 298 -29.23 11.52 -59.75
CA ASN A 298 -28.68 10.57 -58.77
C ASN A 298 -28.41 11.22 -57.41
N ILE A 299 -27.94 12.48 -57.41
CA ILE A 299 -27.69 13.23 -56.18
C ILE A 299 -29.00 13.49 -55.43
N ALA A 300 -30.07 13.91 -56.12
CA ALA A 300 -31.39 14.09 -55.53
C ALA A 300 -31.96 12.76 -54.96
N GLY A 301 -31.63 11.64 -55.60
CA GLY A 301 -32.04 10.30 -55.18
C GLY A 301 -31.40 9.80 -53.88
N TYR A 302 -30.30 10.41 -53.40
CA TYR A 302 -29.66 9.94 -52.18
C TYR A 302 -30.57 10.10 -50.96
N PRO A 303 -30.60 9.12 -50.03
CA PRO A 303 -31.45 9.18 -48.83
C PRO A 303 -31.18 10.39 -47.93
N PHE A 304 -29.94 10.88 -47.90
CA PHE A 304 -29.54 12.06 -47.15
C PHE A 304 -29.77 13.39 -47.90
N VAL A 305 -30.18 13.35 -49.17
CA VAL A 305 -30.55 14.54 -49.96
C VAL A 305 -32.06 14.67 -49.96
N TYR A 306 -32.79 14.02 -50.87
CA TYR A 306 -34.27 14.03 -50.89
C TYR A 306 -34.89 12.63 -50.87
N GLY A 307 -34.11 11.58 -51.11
CA GLY A 307 -34.61 10.23 -51.31
C GLY A 307 -35.54 10.10 -52.52
N ASP A 308 -35.54 11.10 -53.42
CA ASP A 308 -36.44 11.19 -54.56
C ASP A 308 -35.69 11.84 -55.74
N PRO A 309 -35.28 11.04 -56.74
CA PRO A 309 -34.57 11.53 -57.91
C PRO A 309 -35.37 12.57 -58.71
N THR A 310 -36.70 12.56 -58.64
CA THR A 310 -37.56 13.51 -59.38
C THR A 310 -37.44 14.95 -58.87
N LYS A 311 -36.84 15.14 -57.69
CA LYS A 311 -36.60 16.45 -57.06
C LYS A 311 -35.30 17.12 -57.51
N TRP A 312 -34.61 16.55 -58.50
CA TRP A 312 -33.43 17.15 -59.10
C TRP A 312 -33.61 18.58 -59.63
N PRO A 313 -34.77 19.02 -60.18
CA PRO A 313 -34.91 20.40 -60.69
C PRO A 313 -34.74 21.44 -59.58
N MET A 314 -35.22 21.13 -58.37
CA MET A 314 -35.07 22.01 -57.19
C MET A 314 -33.61 22.14 -56.77
N LEU A 315 -32.85 21.05 -56.84
CA LEU A 315 -31.41 21.07 -56.56
C LEU A 315 -30.65 21.89 -57.63
N TYR A 316 -31.04 21.76 -58.89
CA TYR A 316 -30.46 22.53 -59.99
C TYR A 316 -30.79 24.02 -59.88
N GLU A 317 -32.05 24.39 -59.66
CA GLU A 317 -32.47 25.79 -59.54
C GLU A 317 -31.73 26.53 -58.42
N ALA A 318 -31.54 25.87 -57.27
CA ALA A 318 -30.80 26.43 -56.14
C ALA A 318 -29.29 26.59 -56.41
N ASN A 319 -28.73 25.88 -57.39
CA ASN A 319 -27.28 25.84 -57.66
C ASN A 319 -26.88 26.26 -59.07
N LYS A 320 -27.82 26.64 -59.95
CA LYS A 320 -27.56 26.98 -61.36
C LYS A 320 -26.49 28.07 -61.52
N ALA A 321 -26.44 29.02 -60.58
CA ALA A 321 -25.45 30.09 -60.56
C ALA A 321 -24.01 29.61 -60.30
N LYS A 322 -23.83 28.41 -59.74
CA LYS A 322 -22.51 27.81 -59.46
C LYS A 322 -21.98 26.97 -60.61
N LEU A 323 -22.79 26.72 -61.63
CA LEU A 323 -22.42 25.90 -62.78
C LEU A 323 -21.65 26.73 -63.81
N ARG A 324 -20.68 26.11 -64.48
CA ARG A 324 -19.95 26.74 -65.60
C ARG A 324 -20.88 27.11 -66.76
N ARG A 325 -21.90 26.28 -67.00
CA ARG A 325 -22.95 26.51 -67.99
C ARG A 325 -24.30 26.48 -67.28
N PRO A 326 -24.80 27.64 -66.81
CA PRO A 326 -26.06 27.71 -66.10
C PRO A 326 -27.21 27.11 -66.91
N ASP A 327 -27.22 27.28 -68.22
CA ASP A 327 -28.34 26.89 -69.10
C ASP A 327 -28.38 25.38 -69.43
N ASN A 328 -27.37 24.61 -69.01
CA ASN A 328 -27.30 23.18 -69.28
C ASN A 328 -27.27 22.34 -67.98
N PRO A 329 -28.41 21.77 -67.54
CA PRO A 329 -28.47 20.97 -66.31
C PRO A 329 -27.74 19.62 -66.43
N ASN A 330 -27.44 19.14 -67.63
CA ASN A 330 -26.80 17.82 -67.82
C ASN A 330 -25.30 17.85 -67.56
N LEU A 331 -24.68 19.04 -67.50
CA LEU A 331 -23.24 19.19 -67.33
C LEU A 331 -22.90 19.65 -65.92
N ILE A 332 -22.52 18.68 -65.07
CA ILE A 332 -21.96 18.96 -63.74
C ILE A 332 -20.50 18.54 -63.70
N HIS A 333 -19.66 19.32 -63.02
CA HIS A 333 -18.25 19.02 -62.84
C HIS A 333 -17.97 18.56 -61.39
N PRO A 334 -17.05 17.61 -61.19
CA PRO A 334 -16.60 17.22 -59.85
C PRO A 334 -15.96 18.40 -59.12
N GLY A 335 -16.10 18.43 -57.79
CA GLY A 335 -15.60 19.48 -56.92
C GLY A 335 -16.56 20.65 -56.68
N ILE A 336 -17.69 20.73 -57.41
CA ILE A 336 -18.72 21.74 -57.17
C ILE A 336 -19.43 21.47 -55.85
N VAL A 337 -19.53 22.48 -54.98
CA VAL A 337 -20.27 22.42 -53.72
C VAL A 337 -21.71 22.86 -53.93
N LEU A 338 -22.62 21.88 -54.00
CA LEU A 338 -24.06 22.09 -54.11
C LEU A 338 -24.65 22.43 -52.74
N THR A 339 -25.59 23.36 -52.70
CA THR A 339 -26.43 23.67 -51.53
C THR A 339 -27.75 22.93 -51.69
N ILE A 340 -28.15 22.16 -50.67
CA ILE A 340 -29.36 21.35 -50.68
C ILE A 340 -30.46 22.12 -49.94
N PRO A 341 -31.46 22.70 -50.63
CA PRO A 341 -32.56 23.39 -49.98
C PRO A 341 -33.48 22.42 -49.19
N SER A 342 -34.14 22.93 -48.14
CA SER A 342 -35.09 22.14 -47.35
C SER A 342 -36.46 22.02 -48.04
N LEU A 343 -36.98 20.79 -48.15
CA LEU A 343 -38.25 20.52 -48.83
C LEU A 343 -39.41 20.27 -47.86
N ARG A 344 -39.15 19.62 -46.73
CA ARG A 344 -40.14 19.18 -45.73
C ARG A 344 -40.02 19.96 -44.42
N GLY A 345 -39.20 21.01 -44.40
CA GLY A 345 -38.88 21.79 -43.19
C GLY A 345 -37.80 21.15 -42.31
N GLU A 346 -37.03 20.21 -42.84
CA GLU A 346 -35.89 19.59 -42.18
C GLU A 346 -34.77 20.60 -41.93
N VAL A 347 -34.11 20.44 -40.78
CA VAL A 347 -32.88 21.17 -40.46
C VAL A 347 -31.72 20.49 -41.19
N ARG A 348 -30.93 21.30 -41.90
CA ARG A 348 -29.72 20.85 -42.58
C ARG A 348 -28.51 21.64 -42.12
N GLU A 349 -27.43 20.95 -41.82
CA GLU A 349 -26.19 21.55 -41.31
C GLU A 349 -24.97 20.84 -41.87
N GLY A 350 -23.89 21.61 -42.04
CA GLY A 350 -22.59 21.08 -42.46
C GLY A 350 -22.54 20.53 -43.89
N ALA A 351 -21.40 19.93 -44.21
CA ALA A 351 -21.16 19.26 -45.48
C ALA A 351 -21.43 17.76 -45.36
N TRP A 352 -21.78 17.13 -46.48
CA TRP A 352 -21.84 15.68 -46.57
C TRP A 352 -20.45 15.06 -46.43
N VAL A 353 -20.35 14.03 -45.61
CA VAL A 353 -19.13 13.28 -45.29
C VAL A 353 -19.36 11.82 -45.63
N ASN A 354 -18.42 11.23 -46.37
CA ASN A 354 -18.55 9.84 -46.83
C ASN A 354 -18.48 8.84 -45.66
N GLY A 355 -19.49 7.98 -45.55
CA GLY A 355 -19.60 6.94 -44.52
C GLY A 355 -20.21 7.41 -43.20
N ARG A 356 -20.77 8.62 -43.13
CA ARG A 356 -21.46 9.13 -41.94
C ARG A 356 -22.95 8.75 -41.95
N ALA A 357 -23.48 8.40 -40.78
CA ALA A 357 -24.92 8.22 -40.59
C ALA A 357 -25.62 9.57 -40.43
N TYR A 358 -26.69 9.77 -41.20
CA TYR A 358 -27.50 10.99 -41.19
C TYR A 358 -28.91 10.68 -40.67
N SER A 359 -29.50 11.66 -40.00
CA SER A 359 -30.90 11.59 -39.55
C SER A 359 -31.82 11.33 -40.76
N PRO A 360 -32.81 10.44 -40.65
CA PRO A 360 -33.72 10.15 -41.75
C PRO A 360 -34.55 11.38 -42.11
N LEU A 361 -34.92 11.48 -43.39
CA LEU A 361 -35.82 12.54 -43.84
C LEU A 361 -37.18 12.45 -43.12
N PRO A 362 -37.77 13.58 -42.72
CA PRO A 362 -39.09 13.59 -42.10
C PRO A 362 -40.14 13.05 -43.09
N PRO A 363 -41.27 12.48 -42.63
CA PRO A 363 -42.26 11.89 -43.51
C PRO A 363 -42.80 12.90 -44.52
N LYS A 364 -43.16 12.42 -45.72
CA LYS A 364 -43.78 13.26 -46.76
C LYS A 364 -45.09 13.84 -46.21
N ARG A 365 -45.22 15.17 -46.22
CA ARG A 365 -46.49 15.83 -45.90
C ARG A 365 -47.55 15.33 -46.88
N LYS A 366 -48.67 14.82 -46.35
CA LYS A 366 -49.77 14.25 -47.13
C LYS A 366 -50.52 15.33 -47.89
#